data_AF-A0A4U0H320-F1
#
_entry.id   AF-A0A4U0H320-F1
#
_cell.length_a   1.000
_cell.length_b   1.000
_cell.length_c   1.000
_cell.angle_alpha   90.00
_cell.angle_beta   90.00
_cell.angle_gamma   90.00
#
_symmetry.space_group_name_H-M   'P 1'
#
loop_
_entity.id
_entity.type
_entity.pdbx_description
1 polymer ?
#
loop_
_entity_poly.entity_id
_entity_poly.type
_entity_poly.pdbx_seq_one_letter_code
_entity_poly.pdbx_strand_id
1 'polypeptide(L)'
;MSIVVSCNNKTRQEAKESARRDSLERVKKDSIERIKKAEEEERRRPITAADINLSKELTFDKYTLEDTYPYKDTVRVFQWEKIKEKLAIIENFQRQDINYAVLQNYKNKNREAPVVANFKRNAYKRVSDTLGVERYQSTPLYAVGDAKVPLIYGRDGSLVKLLSSDTLDMVKVEGLTNVEGAWEVPRRYVKLIGDTVDFYHAVVVDVTNQNICTLEKSGKGWIIRSMNPATTGRHLPPHAMETPVGIFLVQEQKSKMYYVKDGTKNIEGFAPYASRFTNGAYIHGVPVNNPKGKIIEYSWSLGTTPRSHMCVRNASSHAKFVFDLVKPMASLVIVID
;
A
#
# COMPACT_ATOMS: atom_id res chain seq x y z
N MET A 1 -71.87 -58.75 0.41
CA MET A 1 -71.01 -58.12 1.42
C MET A 1 -69.66 -57.84 0.77
N SER A 2 -69.39 -56.58 0.42
CA SER A 2 -68.10 -56.17 -0.13
C SER A 2 -67.46 -55.18 0.83
N ILE A 3 -66.38 -55.59 1.50
CA ILE A 3 -65.51 -54.71 2.27
C ILE A 3 -64.09 -54.95 1.78
N VAL A 4 -63.65 -54.27 0.72
CA VAL A 4 -62.21 -54.08 0.46
C VAL A 4 -61.96 -52.82 -0.38
N VAL A 5 -62.25 -51.60 0.08
CA VAL A 5 -61.55 -50.40 -0.45
C VAL A 5 -61.56 -49.28 0.60
N SER A 6 -60.64 -49.29 1.57
CA SER A 6 -60.44 -48.08 2.40
C SER A 6 -59.02 -47.90 2.94
N CYS A 7 -58.21 -48.96 2.99
CA CYS A 7 -56.83 -48.85 3.46
C CYS A 7 -55.84 -48.36 2.39
N ASN A 8 -56.15 -48.46 1.08
CA ASN A 8 -55.18 -48.17 0.01
C ASN A 8 -55.14 -46.68 -0.42
N ASN A 9 -56.15 -45.90 -0.05
CA ASN A 9 -56.21 -44.47 -0.39
C ASN A 9 -55.46 -43.59 0.62
N LYS A 10 -55.51 -43.91 1.93
CA LYS A 10 -54.77 -43.17 2.96
C LYS A 10 -53.25 -43.28 2.78
N THR A 11 -52.71 -44.48 2.57
CA THR A 11 -51.28 -44.70 2.32
C THR A 11 -50.79 -44.03 1.04
N ARG A 12 -51.62 -43.99 -0.03
CA ARG A 12 -51.30 -43.24 -1.26
C ARG A 12 -51.29 -41.73 -1.05
N GLN A 13 -52.15 -41.22 -0.18
CA GLN A 13 -52.26 -39.79 0.12
C GLN A 13 -51.10 -39.33 1.01
N GLU A 14 -50.74 -40.12 2.03
CA GLU A 14 -49.56 -39.91 2.88
C GLU A 14 -48.25 -40.01 2.07
N ALA A 15 -48.13 -40.98 1.16
CA ALA A 15 -46.98 -41.08 0.26
C ALA A 15 -46.86 -39.87 -0.70
N LYS A 16 -47.99 -39.35 -1.21
CA LYS A 16 -48.01 -38.12 -2.02
C LYS A 16 -47.64 -36.88 -1.22
N GLU A 17 -48.08 -36.77 0.03
CA GLU A 17 -47.68 -35.68 0.92
C GLU A 17 -46.21 -35.75 1.32
N SER A 18 -45.69 -36.94 1.61
CA SER A 18 -44.26 -37.17 1.87
C SER A 18 -43.42 -36.79 0.66
N ALA A 19 -43.77 -37.26 -0.53
CA ALA A 19 -43.07 -36.91 -1.77
C ALA A 19 -43.13 -35.41 -2.07
N ARG A 20 -44.25 -34.74 -1.76
CA ARG A 20 -44.39 -33.29 -1.89
C ARG A 20 -43.52 -32.54 -0.87
N ARG A 21 -43.46 -32.98 0.39
CA ARG A 21 -42.55 -32.40 1.40
C ARG A 21 -41.08 -32.59 1.00
N ASP A 22 -40.71 -33.78 0.55
CA ASP A 22 -39.34 -34.07 0.06
C ASP A 22 -38.98 -33.22 -1.15
N SER A 23 -39.92 -33.01 -2.09
CA SER A 23 -39.71 -32.12 -3.24
C SER A 23 -39.52 -30.67 -2.82
N LEU A 24 -40.29 -30.18 -1.83
CA LEU A 24 -40.19 -28.81 -1.32
C LEU A 24 -38.90 -28.60 -0.54
N GLU A 25 -38.43 -29.59 0.22
CA GLU A 25 -37.14 -29.55 0.90
C GLU A 25 -35.97 -29.58 -0.11
N ARG A 26 -36.05 -30.38 -1.17
CA ARG A 26 -35.04 -30.37 -2.24
C ARG A 26 -34.98 -29.01 -2.93
N VAL A 27 -36.12 -28.42 -3.30
CA VAL A 27 -36.16 -27.07 -3.90
C VAL A 27 -35.57 -26.02 -2.96
N LYS A 28 -35.85 -26.09 -1.65
CA LYS A 28 -35.24 -25.20 -0.66
C LYS A 28 -33.72 -25.40 -0.56
N LYS A 29 -33.24 -26.65 -0.47
CA LYS A 29 -31.81 -26.96 -0.44
C LYS A 29 -31.10 -26.47 -1.72
N ASP A 30 -31.68 -26.74 -2.88
CA ASP A 30 -31.16 -26.27 -4.18
C ASP A 30 -31.13 -24.74 -4.26
N SER A 31 -32.13 -24.04 -3.70
CA SER A 31 -32.13 -22.58 -3.63
C SER A 31 -31.04 -22.02 -2.71
N ILE A 32 -30.82 -22.64 -1.55
CA ILE A 32 -29.78 -22.24 -0.60
C ILE A 32 -28.40 -22.50 -1.19
N GLU A 33 -28.22 -23.63 -1.88
CA GLU A 33 -26.96 -23.98 -2.54
C GLU A 33 -26.64 -23.02 -3.69
N ARG A 34 -27.65 -22.62 -4.48
CA ARG A 34 -27.49 -21.57 -5.50
C ARG A 34 -27.11 -20.21 -4.90
N ILE A 35 -27.73 -19.82 -3.79
CA ILE A 35 -27.38 -18.57 -3.10
C ILE A 35 -25.95 -18.64 -2.56
N LYS A 36 -25.56 -19.73 -1.89
CA LYS A 36 -24.19 -19.92 -1.41
C LYS A 36 -23.16 -19.88 -2.55
N LYS A 37 -23.47 -20.54 -3.67
CA LYS A 37 -22.59 -20.54 -4.84
C LYS A 37 -22.46 -19.15 -5.47
N ALA A 38 -23.57 -18.41 -5.58
CA ALA A 38 -23.55 -17.03 -6.05
C ALA A 38 -22.77 -16.11 -5.09
N GLU A 39 -22.95 -16.27 -3.78
CA GLU A 39 -22.16 -15.53 -2.76
C GLU A 39 -20.68 -15.88 -2.80
N GLU A 40 -20.33 -17.12 -3.09
CA GLU A 40 -18.94 -17.56 -3.21
C GLU A 40 -18.29 -17.06 -4.51
N GLU A 41 -19.02 -17.10 -5.63
CA GLU A 41 -18.61 -16.48 -6.89
C GLU A 41 -18.44 -14.97 -6.74
N GLU A 42 -19.34 -14.30 -6.02
CA GLU A 42 -19.21 -12.88 -5.72
C GLU A 42 -18.03 -12.58 -4.79
N ARG A 43 -17.69 -13.46 -3.84
CA ARG A 43 -16.47 -13.32 -3.04
C ARG A 43 -15.21 -13.49 -3.87
N ARG A 44 -15.24 -14.36 -4.88
CA ARG A 44 -14.10 -14.65 -5.77
C ARG A 44 -13.90 -13.59 -6.86
N ARG A 45 -14.92 -12.79 -7.19
CA ARG A 45 -14.77 -11.72 -8.19
C ARG A 45 -13.74 -10.68 -7.71
N PRO A 46 -12.84 -10.20 -8.58
CA PRO A 46 -11.94 -9.11 -8.23
C PRO A 46 -12.72 -7.85 -7.82
N ILE A 47 -12.31 -7.25 -6.71
CA ILE A 47 -12.74 -5.90 -6.32
C ILE A 47 -12.21 -4.92 -7.35
N THR A 48 -13.07 -4.02 -7.79
CA THR A 48 -12.73 -2.88 -8.64
C THR A 48 -12.87 -1.57 -7.87
N ALA A 49 -12.44 -0.46 -8.46
CA ALA A 49 -12.61 0.85 -7.85
C ALA A 49 -14.08 1.17 -7.52
N ALA A 50 -15.02 0.69 -8.34
CA ALA A 50 -16.46 0.89 -8.14
C ALA A 50 -17.01 0.19 -6.89
N ASP A 51 -16.33 -0.86 -6.40
CA ASP A 51 -16.71 -1.58 -5.19
C ASP A 51 -16.17 -0.90 -3.91
N ILE A 52 -15.26 0.06 -4.05
CA ILE A 52 -14.66 0.77 -2.91
C ILE A 52 -15.53 1.96 -2.50
N ASN A 53 -16.14 1.81 -1.33
CA ASN A 53 -16.88 2.89 -0.67
C ASN A 53 -15.95 3.74 0.18
N LEU A 54 -15.98 5.07 -0.03
CA LEU A 54 -15.29 6.05 0.79
C LEU A 54 -16.31 6.86 1.59
N SER A 55 -16.11 6.98 2.90
CA SER A 55 -16.83 7.92 3.77
C SER A 55 -15.85 8.92 4.37
N LYS A 56 -16.34 10.09 4.79
CA LYS A 56 -15.53 11.11 5.46
C LYS A 56 -15.93 11.21 6.92
N GLU A 57 -15.01 10.87 7.80
CA GLU A 57 -15.16 11.05 9.25
C GLU A 57 -13.80 11.50 9.79
N LEU A 58 -13.50 12.78 9.57
CA LEU A 58 -12.21 13.37 9.91
C LEU A 58 -12.01 13.33 11.42
N THR A 59 -10.94 12.66 11.85
CA THR A 59 -10.45 12.71 13.23
C THR A 59 -9.33 13.73 13.39
N PHE A 60 -8.87 14.32 12.28
CA PHE A 60 -7.96 15.45 12.22
C PHE A 60 -8.44 16.44 11.15
N ASP A 61 -8.76 17.66 11.58
CA ASP A 61 -9.41 18.70 10.79
C ASP A 61 -8.56 19.99 10.61
N LYS A 62 -7.41 20.06 11.29
CA LYS A 62 -6.54 21.23 11.23
C LYS A 62 -5.88 21.33 9.86
N TYR A 63 -5.97 22.48 9.21
CA TYR A 63 -5.48 22.71 7.84
C TYR A 63 -6.11 21.77 6.80
N THR A 64 -7.35 21.36 7.03
CA THR A 64 -8.05 20.50 6.08
C THR A 64 -8.29 21.21 4.76
N LEU A 65 -8.15 20.46 3.67
CA LEU A 65 -8.47 20.90 2.32
C LEU A 65 -9.85 20.36 1.91
N GLU A 66 -10.52 21.10 1.04
CA GLU A 66 -11.70 20.60 0.33
C GLU A 66 -11.30 19.53 -0.70
N ASP A 67 -12.26 18.77 -1.23
CA ASP A 67 -12.01 17.80 -2.31
C ASP A 67 -11.36 18.44 -3.53
N THR A 68 -11.80 19.65 -3.84
CA THR A 68 -11.34 20.48 -4.93
C THR A 68 -11.06 21.86 -4.37
N TYR A 69 -9.85 22.37 -4.58
CA TYR A 69 -9.40 23.62 -3.99
C TYR A 69 -8.55 24.45 -4.97
N PRO A 70 -8.64 25.79 -4.91
CA PRO A 70 -7.87 26.66 -5.79
C PRO A 70 -6.38 26.64 -5.44
N TYR A 71 -5.53 26.72 -6.46
CA TYR A 71 -4.09 26.92 -6.30
C TYR A 71 -3.54 27.81 -7.41
N LYS A 72 -3.26 29.08 -7.09
CA LYS A 72 -2.85 30.10 -8.08
C LYS A 72 -3.85 30.18 -9.24
N ASP A 73 -3.37 29.94 -10.45
CA ASP A 73 -4.07 29.93 -11.74
C ASP A 73 -4.61 28.53 -12.11
N THR A 74 -4.53 27.56 -11.19
CA THR A 74 -5.02 26.21 -11.40
C THR A 74 -5.92 25.74 -10.25
N VAL A 75 -6.50 24.56 -10.39
CA VAL A 75 -7.34 23.89 -9.41
C VAL A 75 -6.70 22.55 -9.08
N ARG A 76 -6.73 22.18 -7.81
CA ARG A 76 -6.22 20.91 -7.32
C ARG A 76 -7.32 20.08 -6.72
N VAL A 77 -7.10 18.78 -6.74
CA VAL A 77 -8.09 17.80 -6.31
C VAL A 77 -7.46 16.71 -5.48
N PHE A 78 -8.26 16.08 -4.63
CA PHE A 78 -7.99 14.71 -4.22
C PHE A 78 -8.46 13.76 -5.32
N GLN A 79 -7.55 12.99 -5.90
CA GLN A 79 -7.85 12.06 -7.00
C GLN A 79 -8.55 10.78 -6.48
N TRP A 80 -9.78 10.91 -5.99
CA TRP A 80 -10.52 9.85 -5.32
C TRP A 80 -10.68 8.57 -6.15
N GLU A 81 -10.88 8.67 -7.46
CA GLU A 81 -10.99 7.50 -8.32
C GLU A 81 -9.66 6.73 -8.41
N LYS A 82 -8.52 7.42 -8.58
CA LYS A 82 -7.18 6.78 -8.50
C LYS A 82 -6.95 6.15 -7.13
N ILE A 83 -7.40 6.80 -6.06
CA ILE A 83 -7.30 6.25 -4.69
C ILE A 83 -8.08 4.95 -4.59
N LYS A 84 -9.34 4.91 -5.05
CA LYS A 84 -10.17 3.69 -5.07
C LYS A 84 -9.53 2.58 -5.88
N GLU A 85 -8.92 2.87 -7.03
CA GLU A 85 -8.18 1.87 -7.82
C GLU A 85 -7.03 1.25 -7.01
N LYS A 86 -6.24 2.06 -6.31
CA LYS A 86 -5.14 1.55 -5.48
C LYS A 86 -5.65 0.76 -4.27
N LEU A 87 -6.74 1.20 -3.65
CA LEU A 87 -7.40 0.46 -2.56
C LEU A 87 -7.96 -0.88 -3.05
N ALA A 88 -8.54 -0.95 -4.25
CA ALA A 88 -9.02 -2.19 -4.83
C ALA A 88 -7.89 -3.21 -5.04
N ILE A 89 -6.70 -2.76 -5.45
CA ILE A 89 -5.50 -3.62 -5.52
C ILE A 89 -5.16 -4.18 -4.13
N ILE A 90 -5.16 -3.33 -3.09
CA ILE A 90 -4.87 -3.75 -1.71
C ILE A 90 -5.94 -4.72 -1.18
N GLU A 91 -7.20 -4.48 -1.46
CA GLU A 91 -8.28 -5.38 -1.03
C GLU A 91 -8.22 -6.73 -1.72
N ASN A 92 -7.98 -6.77 -3.04
CA ASN A 92 -7.75 -8.03 -3.76
C ASN A 92 -6.53 -8.77 -3.23
N PHE A 93 -5.49 -8.03 -2.84
CA PHE A 93 -4.28 -8.58 -2.28
C PHE A 93 -4.51 -9.25 -0.92
N GLN A 94 -5.28 -8.60 -0.04
CA GLN A 94 -5.63 -9.12 1.30
C GLN A 94 -6.60 -10.31 1.27
N ARG A 95 -7.33 -10.51 0.17
CA ARG A 95 -8.25 -11.65 -0.01
C ARG A 95 -7.53 -12.97 -0.33
N GLN A 96 -6.23 -12.93 -0.61
CA GLN A 96 -5.45 -14.10 -1.00
C GLN A 96 -4.79 -14.73 0.22
N ASP A 97 -4.91 -16.05 0.34
CA ASP A 97 -4.22 -16.84 1.37
C ASP A 97 -2.75 -17.03 0.99
N ILE A 98 -1.94 -15.98 1.20
CA ILE A 98 -0.54 -15.90 0.76
C ILE A 98 0.32 -15.23 1.83
N ASN A 99 1.55 -15.72 1.98
CA ASN A 99 2.56 -15.09 2.83
C ASN A 99 3.05 -13.76 2.23
N TYR A 100 3.00 -12.70 3.02
CA TYR A 100 3.45 -11.37 2.59
C TYR A 100 4.88 -11.10 2.99
N ALA A 101 5.59 -10.37 2.13
CA ALA A 101 6.92 -9.89 2.42
C ALA A 101 7.15 -8.48 1.87
N VAL A 102 8.21 -7.84 2.38
CA VAL A 102 8.67 -6.53 1.91
C VAL A 102 10.12 -6.62 1.45
N LEU A 103 10.42 -5.97 0.32
CA LEU A 103 11.79 -5.80 -0.13
C LEU A 103 12.49 -4.74 0.72
N GLN A 104 13.62 -5.07 1.33
CA GLN A 104 14.37 -4.16 2.20
C GLN A 104 15.83 -4.08 1.77
N ASN A 105 16.30 -2.87 1.52
CA ASN A 105 17.73 -2.61 1.41
C ASN A 105 18.11 -1.17 1.77
N TYR A 106 17.36 -0.49 2.62
CA TYR A 106 17.67 0.87 3.07
C TYR A 106 19.15 1.02 3.46
N LYS A 107 19.83 2.01 2.87
CA LYS A 107 21.28 2.26 3.02
C LYS A 107 22.18 1.04 2.75
N ASN A 108 21.77 0.13 1.87
CA ASN A 108 22.47 -1.14 1.57
C ASN A 108 22.70 -2.01 2.81
N LYS A 109 21.83 -1.92 3.83
CA LYS A 109 21.93 -2.73 5.07
C LYS A 109 22.00 -4.24 4.79
N ASN A 110 21.36 -4.70 3.71
CA ASN A 110 21.33 -6.11 3.32
C ASN A 110 22.34 -6.44 2.22
N ARG A 111 23.44 -5.67 2.12
CA ARG A 111 24.48 -5.67 1.09
C ARG A 111 24.09 -4.86 -0.15
N GLU A 112 25.07 -4.17 -0.73
CA GLU A 112 24.87 -3.51 -2.03
C GLU A 112 24.42 -4.53 -3.08
N ALA A 113 23.35 -4.21 -3.81
CA ALA A 113 22.83 -5.06 -4.87
C ALA A 113 23.91 -5.26 -5.96
N PRO A 114 23.99 -6.43 -6.63
CA PRO A 114 24.82 -6.59 -7.82
C PRO A 114 24.37 -5.65 -8.95
N VAL A 115 25.27 -5.36 -9.90
CA VAL A 115 24.92 -4.55 -11.07
C VAL A 115 24.02 -5.36 -12.00
N VAL A 116 22.89 -4.76 -12.42
CA VAL A 116 21.97 -5.35 -13.38
C VAL A 116 22.55 -5.40 -14.79
N ALA A 117 22.05 -6.33 -15.61
CA ALA A 117 22.52 -6.53 -16.98
C ALA A 117 22.48 -5.25 -17.82
N ASN A 118 21.35 -4.53 -17.76
CA ASN A 118 21.09 -3.33 -18.56
C ASN A 118 21.01 -2.08 -17.68
N PHE A 119 22.15 -1.64 -17.14
CA PHE A 119 22.19 -0.46 -16.29
C PHE A 119 22.36 0.84 -17.10
N LYS A 120 21.87 1.94 -16.53
CA LYS A 120 22.12 3.31 -16.99
C LYS A 120 22.77 4.12 -15.87
N ARG A 121 23.46 5.20 -16.22
CA ARG A 121 23.83 6.24 -15.26
C ARG A 121 22.79 7.35 -15.34
N ASN A 122 22.11 7.60 -14.24
CA ASN A 122 21.06 8.61 -14.18
C ASN A 122 21.63 10.04 -14.04
N ALA A 123 20.76 11.04 -13.94
CA ALA A 123 21.14 12.46 -13.78
C ALA A 123 22.01 12.72 -12.52
N TYR A 124 21.99 11.82 -11.55
CA TYR A 124 22.79 11.86 -10.32
C TYR A 124 24.13 11.13 -10.46
N LYS A 125 24.47 10.66 -11.68
CA LYS A 125 25.63 9.82 -12.03
C LYS A 125 25.64 8.45 -11.34
N ARG A 126 24.52 8.06 -10.72
CA ARG A 126 24.34 6.78 -10.03
C ARG A 126 23.86 5.71 -10.99
N VAL A 127 24.17 4.46 -10.66
CA VAL A 127 23.70 3.29 -11.42
C VAL A 127 22.21 3.09 -11.13
N SER A 128 21.40 3.03 -12.18
CA SER A 128 19.99 2.65 -12.14
C SER A 128 19.69 1.57 -13.18
N ASP A 129 18.58 0.87 -13.02
CA ASP A 129 18.05 0.00 -14.07
C ASP A 129 17.35 0.80 -15.18
N THR A 130 16.75 0.08 -16.12
CA THR A 130 16.00 0.64 -17.26
C THR A 130 14.71 1.35 -16.87
N LEU A 131 14.16 1.07 -15.69
CA LEU A 131 12.95 1.68 -15.13
C LEU A 131 13.27 2.89 -14.21
N GLY A 132 14.55 3.25 -14.09
CA GLY A 132 15.00 4.38 -13.28
C GLY A 132 15.11 4.09 -11.79
N VAL A 133 15.03 2.82 -11.35
CA VAL A 133 15.26 2.45 -9.95
C VAL A 133 16.77 2.40 -9.70
N GLU A 134 17.25 3.16 -8.71
CA GLU A 134 18.67 3.19 -8.37
C GLU A 134 19.13 1.87 -7.74
N ARG A 135 20.36 1.45 -8.05
CA ARG A 135 21.03 0.32 -7.39
C ARG A 135 21.16 0.55 -5.88
N TYR A 136 21.46 1.79 -5.49
CA TYR A 136 21.61 2.16 -4.09
C TYR A 136 20.26 2.05 -3.38
N GLN A 137 20.24 1.29 -2.29
CA GLN A 137 19.05 1.04 -1.46
C GLN A 137 17.97 0.18 -2.11
N SER A 138 18.30 -0.58 -3.15
CA SER A 138 17.34 -1.46 -3.81
C SER A 138 17.76 -2.91 -3.76
N THR A 139 16.80 -3.77 -4.08
CA THR A 139 16.93 -5.22 -4.07
C THR A 139 17.15 -5.71 -5.51
N PRO A 140 18.13 -6.57 -5.80
CA PRO A 140 18.29 -7.14 -7.13
C PRO A 140 17.17 -8.14 -7.43
N LEU A 141 16.55 -8.02 -8.60
CA LEU A 141 15.50 -8.93 -9.07
C LEU A 141 16.02 -9.77 -10.23
N TYR A 142 15.94 -11.08 -10.08
CA TYR A 142 16.40 -12.06 -11.05
C TYR A 142 15.22 -12.70 -11.78
N ALA A 143 15.45 -13.11 -13.02
CA ALA A 143 14.47 -13.93 -13.72
C ALA A 143 14.27 -15.26 -12.98
N VAL A 144 13.04 -15.75 -12.96
CA VAL A 144 12.72 -17.04 -12.33
C VAL A 144 13.51 -18.16 -13.03
N GLY A 145 14.27 -18.94 -12.27
CA GLY A 145 15.14 -19.99 -12.79
C GLY A 145 16.49 -19.53 -13.37
N ASP A 146 16.81 -18.22 -13.35
CA ASP A 146 18.13 -17.71 -13.75
C ASP A 146 18.69 -16.70 -12.73
N ALA A 147 19.57 -17.20 -11.85
CA ALA A 147 20.23 -16.41 -10.82
C ALA A 147 21.59 -15.82 -11.25
N LYS A 148 21.96 -15.84 -12.55
CA LYS A 148 23.29 -15.39 -12.99
C LYS A 148 23.49 -13.88 -12.85
N VAL A 149 22.54 -13.08 -13.35
CA VAL A 149 22.61 -11.61 -13.36
C VAL A 149 21.22 -11.05 -13.13
N PRO A 150 21.04 -10.06 -12.22
CA PRO A 150 19.73 -9.46 -12.03
C PRO A 150 19.33 -8.60 -13.23
N LEU A 151 18.03 -8.55 -13.52
CA LEU A 151 17.49 -7.81 -14.66
C LEU A 151 17.18 -6.36 -14.30
N ILE A 152 16.55 -6.15 -13.13
CA ILE A 152 16.11 -4.84 -12.63
C ILE A 152 16.25 -4.78 -11.10
N TYR A 153 15.90 -3.65 -10.50
CA TYR A 153 15.89 -3.47 -9.06
C TYR A 153 14.47 -3.28 -8.50
N GLY A 154 14.19 -3.97 -7.40
CA GLY A 154 13.01 -3.74 -6.57
C GLY A 154 13.31 -2.68 -5.52
N ARG A 155 12.50 -1.62 -5.50
CA ARG A 155 12.69 -0.50 -4.56
C ARG A 155 12.43 -0.94 -3.12
N ASP A 156 13.25 -0.48 -2.17
CA ASP A 156 13.03 -0.71 -0.75
C ASP A 156 11.62 -0.27 -0.30
N GLY A 157 10.98 -1.06 0.56
CA GLY A 157 9.61 -0.85 1.01
C GLY A 157 8.53 -1.40 0.09
N SER A 158 8.89 -1.94 -1.08
CA SER A 158 7.90 -2.55 -1.99
C SER A 158 7.31 -3.81 -1.38
N LEU A 159 5.98 -3.89 -1.37
CA LEU A 159 5.21 -5.04 -0.92
C LEU A 159 5.18 -6.11 -2.01
N VAL A 160 5.44 -7.36 -1.62
CA VAL A 160 5.48 -8.50 -2.53
C VAL A 160 4.80 -9.72 -1.89
N LYS A 161 4.30 -10.61 -2.73
CA LYS A 161 3.89 -11.96 -2.32
C LYS A 161 5.12 -12.84 -2.26
N LEU A 162 5.18 -13.72 -1.25
CA LEU A 162 6.15 -14.79 -1.21
C LEU A 162 5.54 -16.06 -1.82
N LEU A 163 6.13 -16.55 -2.91
CA LEU A 163 5.65 -17.70 -3.67
C LEU A 163 6.41 -19.01 -3.36
N SER A 164 7.52 -18.93 -2.64
CA SER A 164 8.33 -20.08 -2.25
C SER A 164 8.55 -20.13 -0.74
N SER A 165 9.10 -21.23 -0.23
CA SER A 165 9.60 -21.28 1.13
C SER A 165 10.63 -20.17 1.38
N ASP A 166 10.57 -19.55 2.56
CA ASP A 166 11.47 -18.48 2.97
C ASP A 166 12.83 -19.01 3.49
N THR A 167 13.03 -20.33 3.51
CA THR A 167 14.30 -20.96 3.90
C THR A 167 15.27 -21.12 2.73
N LEU A 168 14.83 -20.80 1.50
CA LEU A 168 15.67 -20.86 0.31
C LEU A 168 16.63 -19.66 0.26
N ASP A 169 17.83 -19.86 -0.27
CA ASP A 169 18.79 -18.76 -0.50
C ASP A 169 18.24 -17.72 -1.49
N MET A 170 17.55 -18.21 -2.52
CA MET A 170 16.79 -17.42 -3.50
C MET A 170 15.32 -17.74 -3.34
N VAL A 171 14.53 -16.73 -2.98
CA VAL A 171 13.08 -16.86 -2.82
C VAL A 171 12.37 -16.34 -4.06
N LYS A 172 11.25 -16.98 -4.41
CA LYS A 172 10.35 -16.51 -5.46
C LYS A 172 9.36 -15.54 -4.87
N VAL A 173 9.23 -14.37 -5.49
CA VAL A 173 8.28 -13.34 -5.10
C VAL A 173 7.46 -12.88 -6.30
N GLU A 174 6.23 -12.42 -6.08
CA GLU A 174 5.44 -11.72 -7.09
C GLU A 174 5.21 -10.29 -6.64
N GLY A 175 5.54 -9.33 -7.49
CA GLY A 175 5.37 -7.93 -7.19
C GLY A 175 3.93 -7.46 -7.44
N LEU A 176 3.45 -6.57 -6.57
CA LEU A 176 2.06 -6.10 -6.60
C LEU A 176 1.85 -4.88 -7.49
N THR A 177 2.65 -3.83 -7.26
CA THR A 177 2.47 -2.54 -7.94
C THR A 177 3.78 -1.94 -8.41
N ASN A 178 4.83 -2.00 -7.59
CA ASN A 178 6.08 -1.28 -7.89
C ASN A 178 6.99 -2.07 -8.83
N VAL A 179 6.71 -3.35 -8.97
CA VAL A 179 7.44 -4.30 -9.81
C VAL A 179 6.37 -5.29 -10.29
N GLU A 180 6.21 -5.45 -11.58
CA GLU A 180 5.23 -6.39 -12.14
C GLU A 180 5.87 -7.77 -12.33
N GLY A 181 5.07 -8.82 -12.15
CA GLY A 181 5.46 -10.20 -12.42
C GLY A 181 6.21 -10.91 -11.28
N ALA A 182 6.64 -12.14 -11.58
CA ALA A 182 7.35 -13.02 -10.67
C ALA A 182 8.87 -12.90 -10.83
N TRP A 183 9.58 -12.93 -9.70
CA TRP A 183 11.02 -12.69 -9.62
C TRP A 183 11.68 -13.64 -8.60
N GLU A 184 12.95 -13.93 -8.79
CA GLU A 184 13.80 -14.52 -7.77
C GLU A 184 14.65 -13.45 -7.08
N VAL A 185 14.74 -13.55 -5.76
CA VAL A 185 15.41 -12.55 -4.92
C VAL A 185 16.22 -13.25 -3.83
N PRO A 186 17.48 -12.83 -3.56
CA PRO A 186 18.21 -13.36 -2.42
C PRO A 186 17.48 -13.09 -1.11
N ARG A 187 17.27 -14.12 -0.27
CA ARG A 187 16.45 -14.07 0.96
C ARG A 187 16.80 -12.92 1.91
N ARG A 188 18.07 -12.52 1.96
CA ARG A 188 18.56 -11.39 2.77
C ARG A 188 17.88 -10.05 2.48
N TYR A 189 17.33 -9.86 1.28
CA TYR A 189 16.63 -8.64 0.90
C TYR A 189 15.13 -8.70 1.18
N VAL A 190 14.61 -9.84 1.61
CA VAL A 190 13.17 -10.07 1.78
C VAL A 190 12.90 -10.19 3.28
N LYS A 191 12.02 -9.34 3.81
CA LYS A 191 11.53 -9.49 5.18
C LYS A 191 10.10 -10.01 5.14
N LEU A 192 9.90 -11.19 5.71
CA LEU A 192 8.57 -11.76 5.90
C LEU A 192 7.77 -10.89 6.87
N ILE A 193 6.51 -10.65 6.53
CA ILE A 193 5.52 -9.94 7.34
C ILE A 193 4.58 -10.95 8.00
N GLY A 194 4.29 -12.07 7.32
CA GLY A 194 3.36 -13.12 7.73
C GLY A 194 2.10 -13.13 6.86
N ASP A 195 1.16 -14.01 7.19
CA ASP A 195 -0.15 -14.19 6.57
C ASP A 195 -1.29 -13.51 7.37
N THR A 196 -1.03 -13.07 8.61
CA THR A 196 -2.04 -12.48 9.50
C THR A 196 -2.13 -10.96 9.46
N VAL A 197 -1.40 -10.28 8.56
CA VAL A 197 -1.37 -8.80 8.53
C VAL A 197 -2.45 -8.28 7.60
N ASP A 198 -3.47 -7.67 8.22
CA ASP A 198 -4.46 -6.84 7.56
C ASP A 198 -4.03 -5.36 7.60
N PHE A 199 -3.94 -4.74 6.43
CA PHE A 199 -3.66 -3.32 6.25
C PHE A 199 -4.92 -2.49 6.51
N TYR A 200 -5.15 -2.20 7.79
CA TYR A 200 -6.25 -1.32 8.21
C TYR A 200 -5.99 0.17 7.97
N HIS A 201 -4.73 0.58 7.83
CA HIS A 201 -4.37 1.99 7.69
C HIS A 201 -3.54 2.22 6.43
N ALA A 202 -3.97 3.20 5.64
CA ALA A 202 -3.25 3.67 4.47
C ALA A 202 -3.12 5.19 4.49
N VAL A 203 -1.99 5.68 3.98
CA VAL A 203 -1.75 7.10 3.76
C VAL A 203 -1.57 7.30 2.27
N VAL A 204 -2.37 8.15 1.65
CA VAL A 204 -2.22 8.48 0.23
C VAL A 204 -1.50 9.81 0.10
N VAL A 205 -0.47 9.86 -0.73
CA VAL A 205 0.25 11.08 -1.09
C VAL A 205 0.10 11.32 -2.59
N ASP A 206 -0.41 12.49 -2.96
CA ASP A 206 -0.51 12.91 -4.35
C ASP A 206 0.65 13.86 -4.69
N VAL A 207 1.57 13.40 -5.55
CA VAL A 207 2.75 14.19 -5.92
C VAL A 207 2.44 15.31 -6.92
N THR A 208 1.31 15.25 -7.61
CA THR A 208 0.89 16.27 -8.58
C THR A 208 0.10 17.39 -7.88
N ASN A 209 -0.90 17.01 -7.09
CA ASN A 209 -1.76 17.93 -6.34
C ASN A 209 -1.15 18.39 -5.00
N GLN A 210 -0.02 17.80 -4.59
CA GLN A 210 0.71 18.15 -3.36
C GLN A 210 -0.22 18.09 -2.13
N ASN A 211 -0.98 17.01 -2.02
CA ASN A 211 -1.85 16.73 -0.88
C ASN A 211 -1.60 15.33 -0.35
N ILE A 212 -2.18 15.08 0.81
CA ILE A 212 -2.10 13.84 1.54
C ILE A 212 -3.42 13.59 2.24
N CYS A 213 -3.88 12.34 2.25
CA CYS A 213 -4.99 11.92 3.09
C CYS A 213 -4.65 10.64 3.84
N THR A 214 -5.34 10.44 4.95
CA THR A 214 -5.25 9.18 5.72
C THR A 214 -6.58 8.44 5.62
N LEU A 215 -6.47 7.12 5.53
CA LEU A 215 -7.58 6.21 5.33
C LEU A 215 -7.51 5.10 6.38
N GLU A 216 -8.67 4.78 6.95
CA GLU A 216 -8.85 3.68 7.88
C GLU A 216 -9.92 2.74 7.34
N LYS A 217 -9.60 1.45 7.23
CA LYS A 217 -10.53 0.44 6.76
C LYS A 217 -11.60 0.18 7.82
N SER A 218 -12.87 0.22 7.42
CA SER A 218 -14.01 -0.09 8.28
C SER A 218 -15.04 -0.93 7.51
N GLY A 219 -15.26 -2.15 7.98
CA GLY A 219 -16.15 -3.11 7.32
C GLY A 219 -15.74 -3.36 5.86
N LYS A 220 -16.63 -3.01 4.92
CA LYS A 220 -16.41 -3.15 3.47
C LYS A 220 -15.92 -1.86 2.78
N GLY A 221 -15.65 -0.79 3.55
CA GLY A 221 -15.26 0.51 3.02
C GLY A 221 -14.01 1.07 3.68
N TRP A 222 -13.65 2.29 3.27
CA TRP A 222 -12.54 3.05 3.83
C TRP A 222 -13.03 4.42 4.28
N ILE A 223 -12.62 4.82 5.48
CA ILE A 223 -12.99 6.09 6.09
C ILE A 223 -11.81 7.05 5.95
N ILE A 224 -12.06 8.23 5.38
CA ILE A 224 -11.11 9.33 5.30
C ILE A 224 -11.01 9.99 6.69
N ARG A 225 -9.82 9.96 7.28
CA ARG A 225 -9.53 10.45 8.63
C ARG A 225 -8.82 11.81 8.67
N SER A 226 -8.14 12.19 7.58
CA SER A 226 -7.53 13.51 7.39
C SER A 226 -7.34 13.82 5.91
N MET A 227 -7.28 15.11 5.56
CA MET A 227 -7.10 15.62 4.19
C MET A 227 -6.31 16.92 4.26
N ASN A 228 -5.03 16.92 3.89
CA ASN A 228 -4.13 18.04 4.20
C ASN A 228 -3.20 18.40 3.04
N PRO A 229 -2.62 19.62 3.02
CA PRO A 229 -1.56 19.96 2.10
C PRO A 229 -0.27 19.23 2.49
N ALA A 230 0.50 18.80 1.49
CA ALA A 230 1.81 18.19 1.66
C ALA A 230 2.83 18.79 0.69
N THR A 231 4.12 18.58 0.94
CA THR A 231 5.18 18.90 -0.03
C THR A 231 6.07 17.71 -0.27
N THR A 232 6.13 17.25 -1.52
CA THR A 232 6.88 16.05 -1.90
C THR A 232 8.29 16.38 -2.41
N GLY A 233 9.03 15.33 -2.76
CA GLY A 233 10.38 15.40 -3.29
C GLY A 233 10.44 16.01 -4.68
N ARG A 234 11.44 16.85 -4.93
CA ARG A 234 11.70 17.44 -6.25
C ARG A 234 12.86 16.74 -6.96
N HIS A 235 12.82 16.75 -8.28
CA HIS A 235 13.98 16.44 -9.09
C HIS A 235 15.01 17.58 -9.00
N LEU A 236 16.08 17.41 -8.23
CA LEU A 236 17.19 18.36 -8.21
C LEU A 236 18.52 17.65 -7.87
N PRO A 237 19.21 17.11 -8.88
CA PRO A 237 20.55 16.58 -8.71
C PRO A 237 21.54 17.59 -8.13
N PRO A 238 22.51 17.15 -7.29
CA PRO A 238 22.77 15.76 -6.91
C PRO A 238 22.09 15.31 -5.60
N HIS A 239 21.33 16.18 -4.93
CA HIS A 239 20.93 15.99 -3.53
C HIS A 239 19.44 15.67 -3.31
N ALA A 240 18.55 16.13 -4.17
CA ALA A 240 17.10 15.91 -4.00
C ALA A 240 16.53 15.10 -5.15
N MET A 241 15.63 14.17 -4.80
CA MET A 241 14.94 13.28 -5.71
C MET A 241 13.44 13.38 -5.51
N GLU A 242 12.69 13.02 -6.54
CA GLU A 242 11.25 12.89 -6.50
C GLU A 242 10.82 11.85 -5.46
N THR A 243 9.67 12.09 -4.82
CA THR A 243 9.02 11.05 -4.03
C THR A 243 8.56 9.94 -4.97
N PRO A 244 8.99 8.68 -4.82
CA PRO A 244 8.66 7.64 -5.77
C PRO A 244 7.18 7.25 -5.70
N VAL A 245 6.53 7.16 -6.87
CA VAL A 245 5.15 6.63 -7.02
C VAL A 245 5.15 5.12 -6.76
N GLY A 246 4.08 4.62 -6.14
CA GLY A 246 3.93 3.21 -5.79
C GLY A 246 3.23 2.97 -4.45
N ILE A 247 3.09 1.70 -4.08
CA ILE A 247 2.58 1.27 -2.77
C ILE A 247 3.75 0.75 -1.95
N PHE A 248 3.92 1.30 -0.75
CA PHE A 248 5.03 0.98 0.13
C PHE A 248 4.53 0.64 1.53
N LEU A 249 5.24 -0.26 2.19
CA LEU A 249 5.01 -0.53 3.61
C LEU A 249 5.69 0.52 4.46
N VAL A 250 5.05 0.97 5.56
CA VAL A 250 5.74 1.76 6.59
C VAL A 250 6.76 0.86 7.29
N GLN A 251 8.02 1.26 7.37
CA GLN A 251 9.11 0.39 7.82
C GLN A 251 9.76 0.80 9.13
N GLU A 252 9.86 2.10 9.42
CA GLU A 252 10.44 2.61 10.65
C GLU A 252 9.86 3.98 11.01
N GLN A 253 9.90 4.32 12.29
CA GLN A 253 9.40 5.58 12.82
C GLN A 253 10.44 6.25 13.72
N LYS A 254 10.54 7.57 13.64
CA LYS A 254 11.44 8.40 14.46
C LYS A 254 10.71 9.65 14.93
N SER A 255 10.62 9.84 16.25
CA SER A 255 10.08 11.08 16.82
C SER A 255 10.90 12.30 16.39
N LYS A 256 12.23 12.14 16.27
CA LYS A 256 13.16 13.09 15.65
C LYS A 256 14.06 12.39 14.64
N MET A 257 13.85 12.68 13.36
CA MET A 257 14.74 12.24 12.29
C MET A 257 15.79 13.31 12.02
N TYR A 258 17.02 13.09 12.47
CA TYR A 258 18.14 13.97 12.16
C TYR A 258 18.54 13.86 10.68
N TYR A 259 18.82 14.99 10.05
CA TYR A 259 19.38 15.08 8.70
C TYR A 259 20.68 15.87 8.70
N VAL A 260 21.53 15.57 7.72
CA VAL A 260 22.83 16.21 7.55
C VAL A 260 22.74 17.31 6.50
N LYS A 261 23.63 18.30 6.60
CA LYS A 261 23.82 19.30 5.57
C LYS A 261 24.32 18.63 4.29
N ASP A 262 23.73 19.00 3.16
CA ASP A 262 24.08 18.46 1.83
C ASP A 262 25.59 18.46 1.60
N GLY A 263 26.12 17.32 1.15
CA GLY A 263 27.55 17.13 0.88
C GLY A 263 28.43 16.95 2.12
N THR A 264 27.87 16.91 3.33
CA THR A 264 28.62 16.79 4.58
C THR A 264 28.15 15.62 5.46
N LYS A 265 28.86 15.38 6.57
CA LYS A 265 28.43 14.47 7.64
C LYS A 265 27.86 15.20 8.86
N ASN A 266 27.74 16.52 8.79
CA ASN A 266 27.35 17.35 9.92
C ASN A 266 25.83 17.40 10.03
N ILE A 267 25.29 17.14 11.21
CA ILE A 267 23.86 17.25 11.49
C ILE A 267 23.45 18.72 11.36
N GLU A 268 22.54 19.01 10.43
CA GLU A 268 22.01 20.35 10.19
C GLU A 268 20.75 20.61 11.01
N GLY A 269 19.94 19.57 11.21
CA GLY A 269 18.64 19.72 11.81
C GLY A 269 17.94 18.40 12.05
N PHE A 270 16.64 18.51 12.35
CA PHE A 270 15.77 17.34 12.47
C PHE A 270 14.39 17.60 11.88
N ALA A 271 13.74 16.53 11.44
CA ALA A 271 12.34 16.50 11.09
C ALA A 271 11.56 15.76 12.19
N PRO A 272 10.47 16.34 12.73
CA PRO A 272 9.68 15.68 13.76
C PRO A 272 8.71 14.64 13.16
N TYR A 273 8.39 13.62 13.95
CA TYR A 273 7.34 12.61 13.67
C TYR A 273 7.48 11.97 12.29
N ALA A 274 8.64 11.37 12.03
CA ALA A 274 8.99 10.82 10.73
C ALA A 274 8.60 9.34 10.64
N SER A 275 7.77 8.99 9.65
CA SER A 275 7.39 7.62 9.29
C SER A 275 7.98 7.25 7.92
N ARG A 276 8.94 6.33 7.90
CA ARG A 276 9.65 5.89 6.67
C ARG A 276 8.83 4.89 5.90
N PHE A 277 8.80 5.02 4.57
CA PHE A 277 8.11 4.05 3.72
C PHE A 277 8.99 3.47 2.60
N THR A 278 9.86 4.25 1.98
CA THR A 278 10.79 3.76 0.94
C THR A 278 12.10 4.51 0.97
N ASN A 279 13.24 3.85 0.74
CA ASN A 279 14.54 4.50 0.65
C ASN A 279 14.76 5.53 1.79
N GLY A 280 15.17 6.76 1.47
CA GLY A 280 15.27 7.87 2.42
C GLY A 280 13.99 8.70 2.57
N ALA A 281 12.85 8.25 2.05
CA ALA A 281 11.58 8.96 2.08
C ALA A 281 10.81 8.71 3.38
N TYR A 282 10.41 9.79 4.03
CA TYR A 282 9.58 9.79 5.22
C TYR A 282 8.41 10.75 5.05
N ILE A 283 7.27 10.41 5.62
CA ILE A 283 6.24 11.38 5.96
C ILE A 283 6.66 12.02 7.28
N HIS A 284 6.82 13.33 7.31
CA HIS A 284 7.32 14.02 8.51
C HIS A 284 6.79 15.47 8.61
N GLY A 285 6.94 16.09 9.78
CA GLY A 285 6.53 17.48 10.03
C GLY A 285 7.49 18.51 9.42
N VAL A 286 7.34 19.79 9.75
CA VAL A 286 8.22 20.81 9.19
C VAL A 286 9.66 20.61 9.70
N PRO A 287 10.67 20.49 8.81
CA PRO A 287 12.05 20.32 9.24
C PRO A 287 12.57 21.59 9.94
N VAL A 288 13.39 21.38 10.97
CA VAL A 288 13.97 22.44 11.79
C VAL A 288 15.48 22.42 11.58
N ASN A 289 16.04 23.51 11.01
CA ASN A 289 17.48 23.69 10.76
C ASN A 289 18.27 24.01 12.05
N ASN A 290 17.97 23.28 13.12
CA ASN A 290 18.68 23.30 14.38
C ASN A 290 18.40 21.98 15.12
N PRO A 291 19.40 21.14 15.43
CA PRO A 291 19.19 19.85 16.11
C PRO A 291 18.56 19.96 17.50
N LYS A 292 18.70 21.13 18.15
CA LYS A 292 18.12 21.48 19.46
C LYS A 292 16.93 22.44 19.34
N GLY A 293 16.49 22.73 18.12
CA GLY A 293 15.39 23.64 17.86
C GLY A 293 14.04 23.10 18.34
N LYS A 294 13.05 24.00 18.42
CA LYS A 294 11.66 23.64 18.69
C LYS A 294 10.96 23.24 17.40
N ILE A 295 9.95 22.37 17.52
CA ILE A 295 9.11 21.96 16.40
C ILE A 295 8.41 23.18 15.82
N ILE A 296 8.52 23.34 14.50
CA ILE A 296 7.79 24.36 13.74
C ILE A 296 6.48 23.73 13.28
N GLU A 297 5.36 24.40 13.51
CA GLU A 297 4.06 23.82 13.21
C GLU A 297 3.75 23.77 11.71
N TYR A 298 3.97 24.88 11.00
CA TYR A 298 3.52 25.04 9.61
C TYR A 298 4.60 25.70 8.75
N SER A 299 4.60 25.38 7.46
CA SER A 299 5.44 26.03 6.46
C SER A 299 4.57 26.51 5.30
N TRP A 300 4.81 27.74 4.84
CA TRP A 300 4.13 28.32 3.68
C TRP A 300 4.30 27.49 2.39
N SER A 301 5.31 26.61 2.34
CA SER A 301 5.57 25.76 1.17
C SER A 301 4.68 24.53 1.07
N LEU A 302 3.94 24.18 2.14
CA LEU A 302 3.01 23.05 2.14
C LEU A 302 1.92 23.24 1.09
N GLY A 303 1.68 22.20 0.28
CA GLY A 303 0.70 22.26 -0.79
C GLY A 303 1.08 23.23 -1.91
N THR A 304 2.37 23.54 -2.11
CA THR A 304 2.82 24.39 -3.23
C THR A 304 3.37 23.57 -4.38
N THR A 305 4.68 23.46 -4.53
CA THR A 305 5.35 22.59 -5.51
C THR A 305 6.29 21.64 -4.78
N PRO A 306 6.74 20.54 -5.42
CA PRO A 306 7.74 19.67 -4.82
C PRO A 306 9.00 20.45 -4.41
N ARG A 307 9.50 20.23 -3.20
CA ARG A 307 10.65 20.96 -2.62
C ARG A 307 11.56 20.13 -1.73
N SER A 308 11.16 18.91 -1.38
CA SER A 308 11.92 18.09 -0.45
C SER A 308 13.00 17.25 -1.15
N HIS A 309 13.84 16.58 -0.35
CA HIS A 309 14.81 15.59 -0.80
C HIS A 309 14.18 14.19 -0.66
N MET A 310 13.16 13.88 -1.47
CA MET A 310 12.37 12.63 -1.49
C MET A 310 11.24 12.50 -0.43
N CYS A 311 11.32 13.21 0.69
CA CYS A 311 10.35 13.12 1.77
C CYS A 311 9.00 13.79 1.47
N VAL A 312 8.00 13.54 2.32
CA VAL A 312 6.68 14.19 2.28
C VAL A 312 6.55 15.06 3.52
N ARG A 313 6.69 16.38 3.33
CA ARG A 313 6.59 17.37 4.41
C ARG A 313 5.14 17.73 4.68
N ASN A 314 4.81 17.87 5.96
CA ASN A 314 3.47 18.16 6.45
C ASN A 314 3.52 19.26 7.52
N ALA A 315 2.34 19.78 7.89
CA ALA A 315 2.21 20.44 9.18
C ALA A 315 2.65 19.46 10.28
N SER A 316 3.36 19.93 11.30
CA SER A 316 3.94 19.03 12.31
C SER A 316 2.88 18.33 13.16
N SER A 317 1.75 18.98 13.43
CA SER A 317 0.58 18.31 14.03
C SER A 317 0.00 17.22 13.14
N HIS A 318 -0.15 17.45 11.82
CA HIS A 318 -0.63 16.42 10.88
C HIS A 318 0.37 15.26 10.78
N ALA A 319 1.67 15.55 10.74
CA ALA A 319 2.70 14.50 10.78
C ALA A 319 2.65 13.69 12.06
N LYS A 320 2.39 14.33 13.21
CA LYS A 320 2.18 13.62 14.48
C LYS A 320 0.96 12.72 14.40
N PHE A 321 -0.17 13.23 13.87
CA PHE A 321 -1.37 12.44 13.68
C PHE A 321 -1.10 11.20 12.80
N VAL A 322 -0.44 11.36 11.66
CA VAL A 322 -0.02 10.23 10.81
C VAL A 322 0.89 9.27 11.59
N PHE A 323 1.87 9.79 12.33
CA PHE A 323 2.81 9.00 13.14
C PHE A 323 2.11 8.15 14.20
N ASP A 324 1.09 8.69 14.86
CA ASP A 324 0.32 7.96 15.87
C ASP A 324 -0.64 6.94 15.23
N LEU A 325 -1.17 7.24 14.04
CA LEU A 325 -2.10 6.39 13.29
C LEU A 325 -1.42 5.16 12.68
N VAL A 326 -0.30 5.36 11.98
CA VAL A 326 0.36 4.29 11.21
C VAL A 326 1.29 3.46 12.08
N LYS A 327 1.37 2.15 11.77
CA LYS A 327 2.26 1.21 12.45
C LYS A 327 3.28 0.62 11.48
N PRO A 328 4.57 0.57 11.83
CA PRO A 328 5.57 -0.14 11.04
C PRO A 328 5.15 -1.60 10.80
N MET A 329 5.35 -2.07 9.58
CA MET A 329 4.99 -3.40 9.09
C MET A 329 3.48 -3.72 9.05
N ALA A 330 2.61 -2.74 9.29
CA ALA A 330 1.16 -2.95 9.30
C ALA A 330 0.36 -1.79 8.66
N SER A 331 1.04 -0.83 8.03
CA SER A 331 0.40 0.32 7.39
C SER A 331 1.07 0.64 6.06
N LEU A 332 0.29 1.14 5.13
CA LEU A 332 0.73 1.42 3.76
C LEU A 332 0.87 2.92 3.51
N VAL A 333 1.82 3.28 2.67
CA VAL A 333 1.90 4.59 2.01
C VAL A 333 1.73 4.36 0.52
N ILE A 334 0.67 4.95 -0.03
CA ILE A 334 0.32 4.91 -1.45
C ILE A 334 0.70 6.27 -2.02
N VAL A 335 1.65 6.29 -2.95
CA VAL A 335 2.05 7.51 -3.65
C VAL A 335 1.47 7.44 -5.06
N ILE A 336 0.69 8.45 -5.44
CA ILE A 336 0.06 8.60 -6.76
C ILE A 336 0.55 9.88 -7.44
N ASP A 337 0.42 9.92 -8.77
CA ASP A 337 0.56 11.13 -9.60
C ASP A 337 -0.79 11.60 -10.13
#